data_AF-A0A8J3RA10-F1
#
_entry.id   AF-A0A8J3RA10-F1
#
_cell.length_a   1.000
_cell.length_b   1.000
_cell.length_c   1.000
_cell.angle_alpha   90.00
_cell.angle_beta   90.00
_cell.angle_gamma   90.00
#
_symmetry.space_group_name_H-M   'P 1'
#
loop_
_entity.id
_entity.type
_entity.pdbx_description
1 polymer ?
#
loop_
_entity_poly.entity_id
_entity_poly.type
_entity_poly.pdbx_seq_one_letter_code
_entity_poly.pdbx_strand_id
1 'polypeptide(L)'
;MDTFGDAGSEWVDTNADGIYETELVDVDGDGITDAQFTDTNLDGVADVERYDTDGDGIANTEYIDVDHDGVADQELFDTDGDGVNEVSVTSYTVGSDGPLFPDAV
;
A
#
# COMPACT_ATOMS: atom_id res chain seq x y z
N MET A 1 -4.81 -1.48 -29.14
CA MET A 1 -4.28 -2.42 -28.13
C MET A 1 -3.57 -1.47 -27.23
N ASP A 2 -4.32 -0.93 -26.29
CA ASP A 2 -3.94 0.29 -25.62
C ASP A 2 -2.99 -0.12 -24.50
N THR A 3 -1.74 0.22 -24.77
CA THR A 3 -0.55 0.10 -23.95
C THR A 3 -0.68 1.14 -22.85
N PHE A 4 -0.53 0.73 -21.59
CA PHE A 4 -0.39 1.56 -20.38
C PHE A 4 0.36 2.88 -20.68
N GLY A 5 -0.35 3.95 -20.96
CA GLY A 5 0.23 5.22 -21.40
C GLY A 5 -0.80 6.33 -21.53
N ASP A 6 -1.93 6.16 -20.85
CA ASP A 6 -2.97 7.18 -20.69
C ASP A 6 -3.24 7.26 -19.20
N ALA A 7 -3.21 8.48 -18.64
CA ALA A 7 -3.58 8.74 -17.26
C ALA A 7 -4.99 8.17 -16.99
N GLY A 8 -5.10 7.25 -16.05
CA GLY A 8 -6.33 6.54 -15.74
C GLY A 8 -6.23 5.62 -14.54
N SER A 9 -7.39 5.25 -14.00
CA SER A 9 -7.53 4.24 -12.97
C SER A 9 -7.91 2.90 -13.63
N GLU A 10 -7.21 1.83 -13.29
CA GLU A 10 -7.57 0.46 -13.64
C GLU A 10 -8.01 -0.30 -12.40
N TRP A 11 -8.99 -1.19 -12.60
CA TRP A 11 -9.51 -2.06 -11.56
C TRP A 11 -9.13 -3.49 -11.90
N VAL A 12 -8.43 -4.13 -10.97
CA VAL A 12 -7.93 -5.49 -11.09
C VAL A 12 -8.68 -6.40 -10.13
N ASP A 13 -9.24 -7.45 -10.70
CA ASP A 13 -9.84 -8.56 -9.97
C ASP A 13 -8.76 -9.65 -9.86
N THR A 14 -8.19 -9.80 -8.67
CA THR A 14 -7.05 -10.68 -8.43
C THR A 14 -7.50 -12.13 -8.26
N ASN A 15 -8.64 -12.35 -7.61
CA ASN A 15 -9.18 -13.67 -7.31
C ASN A 15 -10.15 -14.22 -8.41
N ALA A 16 -10.48 -13.41 -9.41
CA ALA A 16 -11.41 -13.68 -10.51
C ALA A 16 -12.85 -13.98 -10.06
N ASP A 17 -13.29 -13.41 -8.94
CA ASP A 17 -14.64 -13.59 -8.40
C ASP A 17 -15.67 -12.60 -8.95
N GLY A 18 -15.21 -11.62 -9.74
CA GLY A 18 -16.03 -10.57 -10.33
C GLY A 18 -16.17 -9.31 -9.47
N ILE A 19 -15.47 -9.23 -8.34
CA ILE A 19 -15.33 -8.03 -7.53
C ILE A 19 -13.90 -7.52 -7.66
N TYR A 20 -13.77 -6.22 -7.86
CA TYR A 20 -12.47 -5.59 -7.95
C TYR A 20 -11.94 -5.35 -6.54
N GLU A 21 -10.86 -6.05 -6.20
CA GLU A 21 -10.14 -5.91 -4.93
C GLU A 21 -9.02 -4.88 -5.06
N THR A 22 -8.45 -4.70 -6.25
CA THR A 22 -7.29 -3.84 -6.46
C THR A 22 -7.63 -2.69 -7.41
N GLU A 23 -7.34 -1.45 -7.01
CA GLU A 23 -7.36 -0.26 -7.85
C GLU A 23 -5.92 0.20 -8.09
N LEU A 24 -5.54 0.40 -9.35
CA LEU A 24 -4.28 1.04 -9.74
C LEU A 24 -4.62 2.37 -10.39
N VAL A 25 -3.88 3.42 -10.08
CA VAL A 25 -4.08 4.77 -10.57
C VAL A 25 -2.77 5.24 -11.15
N ASP A 26 -2.82 5.63 -12.41
CA ASP A 26 -1.75 6.31 -13.13
C ASP A 26 -2.28 7.73 -13.42
N VAL A 27 -1.72 8.75 -12.77
CA VAL A 27 -2.17 10.15 -12.83
C VAL A 27 -1.47 10.90 -13.95
N ASP A 28 -0.22 10.59 -14.24
CA ASP A 28 0.59 11.31 -15.22
C ASP A 28 0.61 10.66 -16.63
N GLY A 29 0.14 9.43 -16.73
CA GLY A 29 -0.02 8.66 -17.96
C GLY A 29 1.31 8.13 -18.51
N ASP A 30 2.33 7.98 -17.66
CA ASP A 30 3.62 7.46 -18.06
C ASP A 30 3.65 5.93 -18.20
N GLY A 31 2.58 5.25 -17.78
CA GLY A 31 2.43 3.80 -17.79
C GLY A 31 2.95 3.12 -16.54
N ILE A 32 3.31 3.89 -15.51
CA ILE A 32 3.68 3.47 -14.16
C ILE A 32 2.53 3.82 -13.21
N THR A 33 2.32 2.97 -12.21
CA THR A 33 1.25 3.16 -11.25
C THR A 33 1.68 4.14 -10.15
N ASP A 34 1.11 5.34 -10.15
CA ASP A 34 1.28 6.36 -9.11
C ASP A 34 0.61 5.96 -7.79
N ALA A 35 -0.52 5.25 -7.82
CA ALA A 35 -1.15 4.76 -6.59
C ALA A 35 -1.80 3.39 -6.78
N GLN A 36 -1.65 2.51 -5.81
CA GLN A 36 -2.28 1.20 -5.79
C GLN A 36 -2.98 0.99 -4.46
N PHE A 37 -4.24 0.57 -4.51
CA PHE A 37 -5.07 0.24 -3.36
C PHE A 37 -5.53 -1.21 -3.52
N THR A 38 -5.35 -2.05 -2.51
CA THR A 38 -5.84 -3.42 -2.49
C THR A 38 -6.69 -3.64 -1.26
N ASP A 39 -7.95 -3.97 -1.46
CA ASP A 39 -8.94 -4.36 -0.47
C ASP A 39 -9.35 -5.82 -0.76
N THR A 40 -8.72 -6.77 -0.07
CA THR A 40 -8.92 -8.21 -0.26
C THR A 40 -10.17 -8.69 0.48
N ASN A 41 -10.58 -8.00 1.54
CA ASN A 41 -11.68 -8.41 2.40
C ASN A 41 -13.02 -7.72 2.05
N LEU A 42 -12.97 -6.73 1.16
CA LEU A 42 -14.06 -5.90 0.66
C LEU A 42 -14.83 -5.19 1.79
N ASP A 43 -14.12 -4.80 2.85
CA ASP A 43 -14.69 -4.09 3.98
C ASP A 43 -14.79 -2.57 3.74
N GLY A 44 -14.19 -2.08 2.64
CA GLY A 44 -14.16 -0.68 2.25
C GLY A 44 -12.96 0.08 2.77
N VAL A 45 -12.00 -0.60 3.40
CA VAL A 45 -10.66 -0.12 3.74
C VAL A 45 -9.65 -0.92 2.94
N ALA A 46 -8.65 -0.24 2.38
CA ALA A 46 -7.59 -0.93 1.65
C ALA A 46 -6.61 -1.58 2.63
N ASP A 47 -6.41 -2.89 2.48
CA ASP A 47 -5.39 -3.67 3.18
C ASP A 47 -3.98 -3.23 2.77
N VAL A 48 -3.80 -2.84 1.51
CA VAL A 48 -2.52 -2.37 1.00
C VAL A 48 -2.72 -1.09 0.22
N GLU A 49 -2.07 -0.01 0.63
CA GLU A 49 -2.00 1.24 -0.12
C GLU A 49 -0.56 1.51 -0.52
N ARG A 50 -0.33 1.87 -1.77
CA ARG A 50 0.99 2.22 -2.30
C ARG A 50 0.86 3.53 -3.05
N TYR A 51 1.83 4.40 -2.86
CA TYR A 51 1.92 5.68 -3.54
C TYR A 51 3.32 5.85 -4.11
N ASP A 52 3.43 5.86 -5.43
CA ASP A 52 4.60 6.28 -6.19
C ASP A 52 4.38 7.74 -6.61
N THR A 53 5.28 8.64 -6.21
CA THR A 53 5.16 10.09 -6.50
C THR A 53 6.28 10.57 -7.42
N ASP A 54 7.31 9.76 -7.64
CA ASP A 54 8.42 10.09 -8.52
C ASP A 54 8.40 9.32 -9.85
N GLY A 55 7.48 8.37 -10.02
CA GLY A 55 7.21 7.67 -11.27
C GLY A 55 8.36 6.75 -11.65
N ASP A 56 9.03 6.16 -10.66
CA ASP A 56 10.18 5.29 -10.86
C ASP A 56 9.78 3.80 -10.95
N GLY A 57 8.51 3.48 -10.64
CA GLY A 57 7.95 2.13 -10.64
C GLY A 57 7.91 1.50 -9.25
N ILE A 58 8.34 2.21 -8.22
CA ILE A 58 8.43 1.74 -6.85
C ILE A 58 7.72 2.74 -5.94
N ALA A 59 6.82 2.22 -5.11
CA ALA A 59 6.03 3.05 -4.23
C ALA A 59 6.93 3.75 -3.21
N ASN A 60 6.88 5.09 -3.19
CA ASN A 60 7.55 5.92 -2.19
C ASN A 60 6.97 5.72 -0.80
N THR A 61 5.69 5.36 -0.74
CA THR A 61 4.99 5.07 0.51
C THR A 61 4.13 3.84 0.33
N GLU A 62 4.27 2.86 1.21
CA GLU A 62 3.46 1.64 1.24
C GLU A 62 2.86 1.44 2.63
N TYR A 63 1.55 1.37 2.72
CA TYR A 63 0.79 1.02 3.90
C TYR A 63 0.30 -0.41 3.76
N ILE A 64 0.48 -1.23 4.79
CA ILE A 64 0.01 -2.60 4.84
C ILE A 64 -0.72 -2.79 6.16
N ASP A 65 -2.02 -3.01 6.09
CA ASP A 65 -2.89 -3.49 7.16
C ASP A 65 -3.01 -5.02 7.02
N VAL A 66 -2.46 -5.76 7.98
CA VAL A 66 -2.44 -7.23 7.96
C VAL A 66 -3.60 -7.79 8.78
N ASP A 67 -4.01 -7.10 9.84
CA ASP A 67 -5.09 -7.54 10.72
C ASP A 67 -6.49 -7.06 10.29
N HIS A 68 -6.53 -6.22 9.25
CA HIS A 68 -7.73 -5.64 8.64
C HIS A 68 -8.56 -4.89 9.70
N ASP A 69 -7.89 -4.17 10.60
CA ASP A 69 -8.54 -3.36 11.64
C ASP A 69 -8.84 -1.92 11.17
N GLY A 70 -8.39 -1.57 9.96
CA GLY A 70 -8.51 -0.27 9.33
C GLY A 70 -7.38 0.70 9.68
N VAL A 71 -6.33 0.21 10.32
CA VAL A 71 -5.09 0.92 10.63
C VAL A 71 -3.92 0.12 10.04
N ALA A 72 -3.09 0.79 9.23
CA ALA A 72 -1.90 0.16 8.69
C ALA A 72 -0.97 -0.33 9.82
N ASP A 73 -0.66 -1.62 9.82
CA ASP A 73 0.33 -2.25 10.70
C ASP A 73 1.75 -1.87 10.31
N GLN A 74 2.00 -1.75 9.00
CA GLN A 74 3.30 -1.43 8.42
C GLN A 74 3.20 -0.23 7.50
N GLU A 75 4.06 0.75 7.74
CA GLU A 75 4.25 1.90 6.86
C GLU A 75 5.69 1.85 6.34
N LEU A 76 5.88 1.66 5.04
CA LEU A 76 7.15 1.72 4.39
C LEU A 76 7.30 3.07 3.69
N PHE A 77 8.47 3.68 3.80
CA PHE A 77 8.81 4.92 3.12
C PHE A 77 10.15 4.79 2.43
N ASP A 78 10.18 5.09 1.14
CA ASP A 78 11.38 5.47 0.41
C ASP A 78 11.50 6.99 0.50
N THR A 79 12.55 7.47 1.15
CA THR A 79 12.78 8.90 1.37
C THR A 79 13.80 9.47 0.38
N ASP A 80 14.66 8.63 -0.18
CA ASP A 80 15.72 9.02 -1.10
C ASP A 80 15.36 8.82 -2.57
N GLY A 81 14.21 8.19 -2.86
CA GLY A 81 13.69 7.99 -4.22
C GLY A 81 14.67 7.17 -5.04
N ASP A 82 15.27 6.16 -4.39
CA ASP A 82 16.26 5.28 -5.02
C ASP A 82 15.63 3.95 -5.50
N GLY A 83 14.32 3.81 -5.28
CA GLY A 83 13.54 2.64 -5.62
C GLY A 83 13.67 1.54 -4.56
N VAL A 84 14.07 1.88 -3.34
CA VAL A 84 14.16 0.93 -2.23
C VAL A 84 13.55 1.55 -0.98
N ASN A 85 12.45 0.95 -0.51
CA ASN A 85 11.88 1.28 0.79
C ASN A 85 12.91 1.07 1.91
N GLU A 86 13.42 2.16 2.48
CA GLU A 86 14.45 2.11 3.52
C GLU A 86 13.86 2.15 4.95
N VAL A 87 12.75 2.86 5.13
CA VAL A 87 12.07 2.97 6.42
C VAL A 87 10.88 2.03 6.43
N SER A 88 10.78 1.17 7.45
CA SER A 88 9.57 0.41 7.75
C SER A 88 9.20 0.66 9.22
N VAL A 89 8.07 1.32 9.43
CA VAL A 89 7.46 1.51 10.74
C VAL A 89 6.44 0.41 10.91
N THR A 90 6.74 -0.58 11.75
CA THR A 90 5.73 -1.56 12.19
C THR A 90 5.10 -1.05 13.48
N SER A 91 3.90 -0.49 13.40
CA SER A 91 3.08 -0.27 14.57
C SER A 91 2.34 -1.57 14.88
N TYR A 92 2.92 -2.40 15.75
CA TYR A 92 2.10 -3.39 16.43
C TYR A 92 1.02 -2.63 17.19
N THR A 93 -0.24 -2.73 16.76
CA THR A 93 -1.40 -2.43 17.60
C THR A 93 -1.37 -3.46 18.74
N VAL A 94 -0.57 -3.14 19.76
CA VAL A 94 -0.54 -3.91 20.99
C VAL A 94 -1.93 -3.75 21.59
N GLY A 95 -2.81 -4.70 21.30
CA GLY A 95 -4.18 -4.75 21.74
C GLY A 95 -4.24 -4.72 23.26
N SER A 96 -4.22 -3.54 23.85
CA SER A 96 -4.46 -3.32 25.28
C SER A 96 -3.56 -4.10 26.27
N ASP A 97 -2.40 -4.60 25.87
CA ASP A 97 -1.39 -5.19 26.75
C ASP A 97 -0.06 -4.44 26.67
N GLY A 98 -0.02 -3.31 27.37
CA GLY A 98 1.07 -2.33 27.38
C GLY A 98 2.50 -2.89 27.33
N PRO A 99 3.45 -2.09 26.82
CA PRO A 99 4.76 -2.56 26.42
C PRO A 99 5.43 -3.33 27.57
N LEU A 100 5.74 -4.61 27.31
CA LEU A 100 6.67 -5.41 28.10
C LEU A 100 8.08 -4.83 27.89
N PHE A 101 8.34 -3.64 28.42
CA PHE A 101 9.68 -3.36 28.88
C PHE A 101 9.88 -4.27 30.10
N PRO A 102 10.79 -5.26 30.07
CA PRO A 102 11.34 -5.75 31.31
C PRO A 102 12.10 -4.57 31.92
N ASP A 103 11.48 -3.92 32.92
CA ASP A 103 12.13 -2.99 33.82
C ASP A 103 13.47 -3.59 34.25
N ALA A 104 14.55 -3.00 33.76
CA ALA A 104 15.88 -3.29 34.24
C ALA A 104 15.99 -2.78 35.68
N VAL A 105 16.13 -3.71 36.63
CA VAL A 105 16.70 -3.45 37.97
C VAL A 105 17.61 -4.59 38.40
#